data_AF-A0AAJ0HWZ3-F1
#
_entry.id   AF-A0AAJ0HWZ3-F1
#
_cell.length_a   1.000
_cell.length_b   1.000
_cell.length_c   1.000
_cell.angle_alpha   90.00
_cell.angle_beta   90.00
_cell.angle_gamma   90.00
#
_symmetry.space_group_name_H-M   'P 1'
#
loop_
_entity.id
_entity.type
_entity.pdbx_description
1 polymer ?
#
loop_
_entity_poly.entity_id
_entity_poly.type
_entity_poly.pdbx_seq_one_letter_code
_entity_poly.pdbx_strand_id
1 'polypeptide(L)'
;FNVVGARVGSQASVPHEDMASIIALLTLWSTLGSSIGSAVSSAIWTHEMLDRMRAEMPSVSEATIKKLYGNIKTLRTAYEFGDPVRQGAIRAYARVNGHIAVAALVMAAVPLVVTFFMPDFYLGKQQNAVTNLGLDWERVDVPPQLVSRE
;
A
#
# COMPACT_ATOMS: atom_id res chain seq x y z
N PHE A 1 3.89 -2.77 2.69
CA PHE A 1 3.03 -3.68 1.91
C PHE A 1 3.89 -4.81 1.38
N ASN A 2 3.61 -6.05 1.79
CA ASN A 2 4.44 -7.20 1.42
C ASN A 2 3.88 -7.83 0.14
N VAL A 3 4.62 -7.73 -0.96
CA VAL A 3 4.20 -8.19 -2.30
C VAL A 3 4.59 -9.66 -2.50
N VAL A 4 4.22 -10.53 -1.55
CA VAL A 4 4.71 -11.91 -1.55
C VAL A 4 4.10 -12.72 -2.70
N GLY A 5 2.78 -12.63 -2.89
CA GLY A 5 2.08 -13.35 -3.96
C GLY A 5 2.55 -12.94 -5.35
N ALA A 6 2.58 -11.64 -5.64
CA ALA A 6 3.05 -11.14 -6.93
C ALA A 6 4.55 -11.40 -7.15
N ARG A 7 5.39 -11.40 -6.10
CA ARG A 7 6.80 -11.79 -6.21
C ARG A 7 6.94 -13.25 -6.60
N VAL A 8 6.29 -14.16 -5.89
CA VAL A 8 6.33 -15.61 -6.17
C VAL A 8 5.78 -15.89 -7.57
N GLY A 9 4.65 -15.29 -7.94
CA GLY A 9 4.08 -15.39 -9.29
C GLY A 9 5.04 -14.92 -10.37
N SER A 10 5.60 -13.73 -10.21
CA SER A 10 6.54 -13.18 -11.20
C SER A 10 7.79 -14.04 -11.37
N GLN A 11 8.33 -14.59 -10.28
CA GLN A 11 9.52 -15.45 -10.31
C GLN A 11 9.22 -16.82 -10.92
N ALA A 12 8.01 -17.35 -10.69
CA ALA A 12 7.58 -18.60 -11.31
C ALA A 12 7.34 -18.47 -12.83
N SER A 13 7.00 -17.27 -13.30
CA SER A 13 6.64 -17.00 -14.70
C SER A 13 7.81 -16.71 -15.65
N VAL A 14 9.05 -16.61 -15.15
CA VAL A 14 10.22 -16.26 -15.96
C VAL A 14 11.33 -17.30 -15.88
N PRO A 15 12.17 -17.43 -16.93
CA PRO A 15 13.43 -18.18 -16.83
C PRO A 15 14.33 -17.65 -15.71
N HIS A 16 15.15 -18.52 -15.13
CA HIS A 16 16.03 -18.14 -14.01
C HIS A 16 17.04 -17.04 -14.39
N GLU A 17 17.47 -17.01 -15.65
CA GLU A 17 18.36 -15.97 -16.20
C GLU A 17 17.75 -14.55 -16.13
N ASP A 18 16.43 -14.43 -16.25
CA ASP A 18 15.70 -13.15 -16.22
C ASP A 18 15.20 -12.78 -14.81
N MET A 19 15.47 -13.62 -13.80
CA MET A 19 14.95 -13.42 -12.44
C MET A 19 15.42 -12.10 -11.81
N ALA A 20 16.66 -11.68 -12.08
CA ALA A 20 17.17 -10.40 -11.58
C ALA A 20 16.39 -9.21 -12.17
N SER A 21 16.11 -9.25 -13.47
CA SER A 21 15.37 -8.23 -14.20
C SER A 21 13.94 -8.10 -13.70
N ILE A 22 13.22 -9.22 -13.49
CA ILE A 22 11.84 -9.18 -13.00
C ILE A 22 11.74 -8.65 -11.57
N ILE A 23 12.70 -9.01 -10.70
CA ILE A 23 12.76 -8.50 -9.32
C ILE A 23 13.03 -6.99 -9.31
N ALA A 24 13.92 -6.51 -10.18
CA ALA A 24 14.20 -5.09 -10.32
C ALA A 24 12.95 -4.32 -10.78
N LEU A 25 12.24 -4.82 -11.79
CA LEU A 25 10.98 -4.24 -12.26
C LEU A 25 9.90 -4.23 -11.17
N LEU A 26 9.73 -5.33 -10.43
CA LEU A 26 8.76 -5.40 -9.33
C LEU A 26 9.08 -4.39 -8.23
N THR A 27 10.37 -4.20 -7.92
CA THR A 27 10.84 -3.23 -6.92
C THR A 27 10.61 -1.80 -7.39
N LEU A 28 10.85 -1.52 -8.68
CA LEU A 28 10.57 -0.22 -9.29
C LEU A 28 9.09 0.12 -9.18
N TRP A 29 8.20 -0.79 -9.60
CA TRP A 29 6.76 -0.60 -9.51
C TRP A 29 6.28 -0.43 -8.07
N SER A 30 6.82 -1.21 -7.13
CA SER A 30 6.50 -1.08 -5.71
C SER A 30 6.89 0.29 -5.16
N THR A 31 8.05 0.80 -5.54
CA THR A 31 8.54 2.12 -5.15
C THR A 31 7.66 3.23 -5.74
N LEU A 32 7.30 3.11 -7.02
CA LEU A 32 6.42 4.05 -7.68
C LEU A 32 5.04 4.10 -7.01
N GLY A 33 4.43 2.94 -6.75
CA GLY A 33 3.15 2.85 -6.05
C GLY A 33 3.20 3.47 -4.65
N SER A 34 4.30 3.25 -3.90
CA SER A 34 4.52 3.87 -2.59
C SER A 34 4.58 5.40 -2.67
N SER A 35 5.29 5.93 -3.67
CA SER A 35 5.38 7.38 -3.89
C SER A 35 4.02 8.00 -4.25
N ILE A 36 3.25 7.35 -5.13
CA ILE A 36 1.90 7.81 -5.52
C ILE A 36 0.96 7.79 -4.32
N GLY A 37 0.91 6.69 -3.56
CA GLY A 37 0.06 6.58 -2.38
C GLY A 37 0.40 7.63 -1.31
N SER A 38 1.69 7.90 -1.11
CA SER A 38 2.15 8.96 -0.20
C SER A 38 1.74 10.36 -0.69
N ALA A 39 1.84 10.62 -1.99
CA ALA A 39 1.43 11.90 -2.58
C ALA A 39 -0.09 12.14 -2.44
N VAL A 40 -0.91 11.12 -2.71
CA VAL A 40 -2.38 11.19 -2.54
C VAL A 40 -2.75 11.43 -1.08
N SER A 41 -2.15 10.68 -0.16
CA SER A 41 -2.37 10.86 1.28
C SER A 41 -1.97 12.26 1.75
N SER A 42 -0.85 12.79 1.25
CA SER A 42 -0.37 14.14 1.58
C SER A 42 -1.27 15.24 1.01
N ALA A 43 -1.79 15.04 -0.20
CA ALA A 43 -2.74 15.96 -0.82
C ALA A 43 -4.06 16.03 -0.02
N ILE A 44 -4.64 14.87 0.32
CA ILE A 44 -5.86 14.79 1.14
C ILE A 44 -5.63 15.49 2.49
N TRP A 45 -4.50 15.18 3.15
CA TRP A 45 -4.14 15.82 4.41
C TRP A 45 -4.09 17.34 4.30
N THR A 46 -3.34 17.85 3.33
CA THR A 46 -3.08 19.29 3.22
C THR A 46 -4.34 20.08 2.87
N HIS A 47 -5.20 19.52 2.03
CA HIS A 47 -6.46 20.15 1.66
C HIS A 47 -7.51 20.06 2.78
N GLU A 48 -7.64 18.93 3.44
CA GLU A 48 -8.81 18.67 4.29
C GLU A 48 -8.56 18.95 5.77
N MET A 49 -7.31 18.81 6.24
CA MET A 49 -7.01 18.89 7.67
C MET A 49 -7.28 20.27 8.28
N LEU A 50 -6.91 21.34 7.58
CA LEU A 50 -7.16 22.71 8.05
C LEU A 50 -8.65 23.04 8.11
N ASP A 51 -9.42 22.62 7.10
CA ASP A 51 -10.86 22.87 7.05
C ASP A 51 -11.62 22.07 8.10
N ARG A 52 -11.19 20.83 8.37
CA ARG A 52 -11.75 20.01 9.44
C ARG A 52 -11.40 20.54 10.82
N MET A 53 -10.18 21.05 11.02
CA MET A 53 -9.82 21.73 12.26
C MET A 53 -10.68 22.97 12.51
N ARG A 54 -10.96 23.78 11.48
CA ARG A 54 -11.86 24.94 11.57
C ARG A 54 -13.29 24.53 11.93
N ALA A 55 -13.80 23.45 11.34
CA ALA A 55 -15.15 22.95 11.60
C ALA A 55 -15.31 22.36 13.01
N GLU A 56 -14.31 21.64 13.51
CA GLU A 56 -14.34 20.98 14.83
C GLU A 56 -13.97 21.92 15.99
N MET A 57 -13.34 23.07 15.71
CA MET A 57 -12.92 24.07 16.70
C MET A 57 -13.34 25.51 16.30
N PRO A 58 -14.65 25.80 16.20
CA PRO A 58 -15.15 27.10 15.72
C PRO A 58 -14.83 28.26 16.69
N SER A 59 -14.56 27.98 17.96
CA SER A 59 -14.21 28.97 18.98
C SER A 59 -12.73 29.35 19.00
N VAL A 60 -11.89 28.69 18.21
CA VAL A 60 -10.43 28.86 18.22
C VAL A 60 -10.01 29.77 17.07
N SER A 61 -9.14 30.75 17.36
CA SER A 61 -8.64 31.66 16.32
C SER A 61 -7.91 30.94 15.20
N GLU A 62 -8.01 31.44 13.96
CA GLU A 62 -7.35 30.85 12.80
C GLU A 62 -5.82 30.81 12.96
N ALA A 63 -5.23 31.80 13.65
CA ALA A 63 -3.81 31.84 13.97
C ALA A 63 -3.39 30.66 14.87
N THR A 64 -4.22 30.35 15.88
CA THR A 64 -4.00 29.20 16.75
C THR A 64 -4.13 27.88 15.98
N ILE A 65 -5.13 27.76 15.09
CA ILE A 65 -5.30 26.56 14.25
C ILE A 65 -4.08 26.31 13.36
N LYS A 66 -3.58 27.32 12.65
CA LYS A 66 -2.37 27.20 11.82
C LYS A 66 -1.13 26.84 12.64
N LYS A 67 -1.00 27.41 13.85
CA LYS A 67 0.09 27.08 14.78
C LYS A 67 0.01 25.63 15.27
N LEU A 68 -1.18 25.12 15.57
CA LEU A 68 -1.41 23.73 15.97
C LEU A 68 -1.18 22.75 14.81
N TYR A 69 -1.56 23.13 13.59
CA TYR A 69 -1.26 22.36 12.38
C TYR A 69 0.26 22.24 12.14
N GLY A 70 1.00 23.34 12.29
CA GLY A 70 2.47 23.33 12.16
C GLY A 70 3.19 22.65 13.33
N ASN A 71 2.57 22.60 14.51
CA ASN A 71 3.15 21.97 15.70
C ASN A 71 2.11 21.21 16.54
N ILE A 72 1.87 19.97 16.15
CA ILE A 72 0.98 19.04 16.87
C ILE A 72 1.47 18.75 18.30
N LYS A 73 2.77 18.88 18.58
CA LYS A 73 3.28 18.63 19.95
C LYS A 73 2.68 19.63 20.93
N THR A 74 2.35 20.84 20.48
CA THR A 74 1.68 21.86 21.29
C THR A 74 0.30 21.38 21.78
N LEU A 75 -0.44 20.57 20.99
CA LEU A 75 -1.69 19.95 21.46
C LEU A 75 -1.47 19.00 22.64
N ARG A 76 -0.33 18.31 22.69
CA ARG A 76 -0.04 17.32 23.73
C ARG A 76 0.58 17.95 24.98
N THR A 77 1.31 19.06 24.84
CA THR A 77 2.04 19.71 25.94
C THR A 77 1.28 20.88 26.57
N ALA A 78 0.46 21.60 25.81
CA ALA A 78 -0.23 22.80 26.29
C ALA A 78 -1.70 22.57 26.64
N TYR A 79 -2.30 21.47 26.18
CA TYR A 79 -3.72 21.17 26.39
C TYR A 79 -3.91 19.81 27.08
N GLU A 80 -4.69 19.79 28.15
CA GLU A 80 -5.09 18.55 28.82
C GLU A 80 -5.93 17.68 27.89
N PHE A 81 -6.01 16.38 28.19
CA PHE A 81 -6.75 15.44 27.33
C PHE A 81 -8.23 15.81 27.18
N GLY A 82 -8.86 16.36 28.22
CA GLY A 82 -10.26 16.78 28.20
C GLY A 82 -10.53 18.12 27.50
N ASP A 83 -9.50 18.84 27.08
CA ASP A 83 -9.66 20.16 26.49
C ASP A 83 -10.44 20.09 25.15
N PRO A 84 -11.47 20.93 24.94
CA PRO A 84 -12.24 20.95 23.70
C PRO A 84 -11.38 21.14 22.43
N VAL A 85 -10.28 21.90 22.52
CA VAL A 85 -9.33 22.12 21.42
C VAL A 85 -8.60 20.82 21.09
N ARG A 86 -8.15 20.08 22.11
CA ARG A 86 -7.46 18.80 21.90
C ARG A 86 -8.40 17.73 21.37
N GLN A 87 -9.62 17.64 21.89
CA GLN A 87 -10.64 16.72 21.42
C GLN A 87 -11.10 17.06 19.99
N GLY A 88 -11.29 18.34 19.67
CA GLY A 88 -11.63 18.80 18.31
C GLY A 88 -10.53 18.47 17.30
N ALA A 89 -9.26 18.66 17.67
CA ALA A 89 -8.14 18.21 16.85
C ALA A 89 -8.19 16.69 16.63
N ILE A 90 -8.30 15.88 17.70
CA ILE A 90 -8.37 14.40 17.58
C ILE A 90 -9.49 13.96 16.63
N ARG A 91 -10.68 14.58 16.72
CA ARG A 91 -11.79 14.28 15.80
C ARG A 91 -11.47 14.66 14.35
N ALA A 92 -10.87 15.82 14.12
CA ALA A 92 -10.41 16.21 12.79
C ALA A 92 -9.38 15.21 12.21
N TYR A 93 -8.37 14.81 13.00
CA TYR A 93 -7.38 13.80 12.63
C TYR A 93 -8.05 12.46 12.28
N ALA A 94 -8.96 11.99 13.13
CA ALA A 94 -9.66 10.71 12.92
C ALA A 94 -10.45 10.73 11.61
N ARG A 95 -11.10 11.85 11.28
CA ARG A 95 -11.92 11.97 10.06
C ARG A 95 -11.08 12.03 8.80
N VAL A 96 -9.98 12.79 8.79
CA VAL A 96 -9.04 12.85 7.66
C VAL A 96 -8.36 11.49 7.45
N ASN A 97 -7.92 10.83 8.52
CA ASN A 97 -7.37 9.47 8.42
C ASN A 97 -8.40 8.47 7.92
N GLY A 98 -9.68 8.61 8.30
CA GLY A 98 -10.77 7.81 7.75
C GLY A 98 -10.90 7.97 6.23
N HIS A 99 -10.80 9.19 5.71
CA HIS A 99 -10.82 9.45 4.27
C HIS A 99 -9.59 8.87 3.55
N ILE A 100 -8.39 9.03 4.14
CA ILE A 100 -7.17 8.41 3.62
C ILE A 100 -7.32 6.88 3.58
N ALA A 101 -7.90 6.27 4.62
CA ALA A 101 -8.14 4.84 4.68
C ALA A 101 -9.13 4.36 3.62
N VAL A 102 -10.21 5.12 3.36
CA VAL A 102 -11.15 4.82 2.27
C VAL A 102 -10.46 4.94 0.91
N ALA A 103 -9.68 5.98 0.67
CA ALA A 103 -8.91 6.12 -0.57
C ALA A 103 -7.93 4.96 -0.76
N ALA A 104 -7.24 4.56 0.31
CA ALA A 104 -6.35 3.40 0.30
C ALA A 104 -7.11 2.09 0.03
N LEU A 105 -8.31 1.91 0.58
CA LEU A 105 -9.15 0.74 0.34
C LEU A 105 -9.60 0.65 -1.12
N VAL A 106 -10.02 1.77 -1.72
CA VAL A 106 -10.39 1.83 -3.14
C VAL A 106 -9.18 1.49 -4.02
N MET A 107 -8.00 2.02 -3.71
CA MET A 107 -6.77 1.66 -4.43
C MET A 107 -6.40 0.18 -4.24
N ALA A 108 -6.66 -0.41 -3.08
CA ALA A 108 -6.41 -1.82 -2.81
C ALA A 108 -7.40 -2.77 -3.51
N ALA A 109 -8.57 -2.29 -3.93
CA ALA A 109 -9.52 -3.09 -4.69
C ALA A 109 -9.00 -3.42 -6.10
N VAL A 110 -8.22 -2.53 -6.71
CA VAL A 110 -7.63 -2.73 -8.06
C VAL A 110 -6.76 -3.99 -8.13
N PRO A 111 -5.69 -4.15 -7.30
CA PRO A 111 -4.89 -5.37 -7.34
C PRO A 111 -5.67 -6.62 -6.95
N LEU A 112 -6.69 -6.50 -6.10
CA LEU A 112 -7.57 -7.62 -5.74
C LEU A 112 -8.38 -8.13 -6.96
N VAL A 113 -8.87 -7.24 -7.81
CA VAL A 113 -9.52 -7.62 -9.07
C VAL A 113 -8.51 -8.27 -10.02
N VAL A 114 -7.30 -7.71 -10.13
CA VAL A 114 -6.25 -8.24 -11.02
C VAL A 114 -5.80 -9.65 -10.60
N THR A 115 -5.79 -9.97 -9.30
CA THR A 115 -5.45 -11.33 -8.84
C THR A 115 -6.36 -12.42 -9.38
N PHE A 116 -7.62 -12.13 -9.74
CA PHE A 116 -8.49 -13.14 -10.36
C PHE A 116 -8.07 -13.54 -11.78
N PHE A 117 -7.21 -12.75 -12.43
CA PHE A 117 -6.66 -13.04 -13.75
C PHE A 117 -5.27 -13.69 -13.68
N MET A 118 -4.75 -13.92 -12.47
CA MET A 118 -3.43 -14.51 -12.29
C MET A 118 -3.49 -16.03 -12.57
N PRO A 119 -2.63 -16.57 -13.44
CA PRO A 119 -2.59 -18.01 -13.71
C PRO A 119 -2.18 -18.81 -12.46
N ASP A 120 -2.76 -19.99 -12.31
CA ASP A 120 -2.39 -20.94 -11.26
C ASP A 120 -1.07 -21.64 -11.62
N PHE A 121 0.05 -21.13 -11.08
CA PHE A 121 1.36 -21.74 -11.27
C PHE A 121 1.57 -22.93 -10.34
N TYR A 122 1.86 -24.12 -10.90
CA TYR A 122 2.27 -25.27 -10.12
C TYR A 122 3.71 -25.11 -9.62
N LEU A 123 3.86 -24.99 -8.30
CA LEU A 123 5.14 -24.87 -7.61
C LEU A 123 5.63 -26.26 -7.18
N GLY A 124 6.33 -26.95 -8.09
CA GLY A 124 6.96 -28.25 -7.87
C GLY A 124 8.43 -28.17 -7.43
N LYS A 125 9.21 -29.22 -7.71
CA LYS A 125 10.68 -29.20 -7.52
C LYS A 125 11.42 -28.37 -8.58
N GLN A 126 10.71 -27.88 -9.59
CA GLN A 126 11.25 -26.99 -10.61
C GLN A 126 11.55 -25.58 -10.07
N GLN A 127 12.54 -24.92 -10.68
CA GLN A 127 12.93 -23.55 -10.37
C GLN A 127 11.92 -22.51 -10.87
N ASN A 128 11.19 -22.80 -11.95
CA ASN A 128 10.14 -21.95 -12.53
C ASN A 128 9.22 -22.80 -13.44
N ALA A 129 8.06 -22.25 -13.82
CA ALA A 129 7.07 -22.95 -14.64
C ALA A 129 7.39 -22.95 -16.15
N VAL A 130 8.43 -22.23 -16.59
CA VAL A 130 8.80 -22.03 -18.00
C VAL A 130 9.80 -23.08 -18.48
N THR A 131 10.89 -23.29 -17.71
CA THR A 131 11.98 -24.19 -18.07
C THR A 131 11.82 -25.60 -17.47
N ASN A 132 11.02 -25.75 -16.40
CA ASN A 132 10.82 -27.02 -15.67
C ASN A 132 12.14 -27.72 -15.26
N LEU A 133 13.18 -26.93 -15.00
CA LEU A 133 14.48 -27.43 -14.55
C LEU A 133 14.53 -27.49 -13.03
N GLY A 134 15.12 -28.56 -12.50
CA GLY A 134 15.47 -28.71 -11.10
C GLY A 134 16.69 -27.87 -10.72
N LEU A 135 17.07 -27.89 -9.44
CA LEU A 135 18.25 -27.18 -8.96
C LEU A 135 19.57 -27.72 -9.55
N ASP A 136 19.55 -28.97 -9.98
CA ASP A 136 20.59 -29.73 -10.66
C ASP A 136 20.64 -29.48 -12.18
N TRP A 137 19.77 -28.60 -12.70
CA TRP A 137 19.60 -28.34 -14.13
C TRP A 137 19.07 -29.54 -14.93
N GLU A 138 18.60 -30.59 -14.26
CA GLU A 138 17.90 -31.69 -14.92
C GLU A 138 16.41 -31.35 -15.09
N ARG A 139 15.76 -31.93 -16.11
CA ARG A 139 14.32 -31.74 -16.32
C ARG A 139 13.55 -32.50 -15.24
N VAL A 140 12.67 -31.80 -14.55
CA VAL A 140 11.76 -32.40 -13.56
C VAL A 140 10.45 -32.73 -14.26
N ASP A 141 10.03 -33.99 -14.20
CA ASP A 141 8.72 -34.40 -14.70
C ASP A 141 7.61 -33.74 -13.86
N VAL A 142 6.81 -32.90 -14.52
CA VAL A 142 5.68 -32.21 -13.90
C VAL A 142 4.41 -33.02 -14.18
N PRO A 143 3.55 -33.28 -13.17
CA PRO A 143 2.32 -34.05 -13.37
C PRO A 143 1.43 -33.47 -14.50
N PRO A 144 0.94 -34.29 -15.44
CA PRO A 144 0.25 -33.82 -16.65
C PRO A 144 -1.14 -33.18 -16.42
N GLN A 145 -1.66 -33.18 -15.20
CA GLN A 145 -3.05 -32.75 -14.91
C GLN A 145 -3.30 -31.24 -14.90
N LEU A 146 -2.30 -30.39 -15.19
CA LEU A 146 -2.41 -28.93 -15.04
C LEU A 146 -2.04 -28.10 -16.28
N VAL A 147 -1.72 -28.74 -17.41
CA VAL A 147 -1.42 -28.05 -18.68
C VAL A 147 -2.70 -27.62 -19.44
N SER A 148 -3.88 -28.12 -19.04
CA SER A 148 -5.13 -28.03 -19.82
C SER A 148 -6.21 -27.10 -19.26
N ARG A 149 -5.88 -26.18 -18.34
CA ARG A 149 -6.80 -25.12 -17.91
C ARG A 149 -6.29 -23.77 -18.39
N GLU A 150 -6.42 -23.56 -19.69
CA GLU A 150 -6.36 -22.24 -20.35
C GLU A 150 -7.58 -21.38 -19.97
#